data_AF-A0A8T4B2E4-F1
#
_entry.id   AF-A0A8T4B2E4-F1
#
_cell.length_a   1.000
_cell.length_b   1.000
_cell.length_c   1.000
_cell.angle_alpha   90.00
_cell.angle_beta   90.00
_cell.angle_gamma   90.00
#
_symmetry.space_group_name_H-M   'P 1'
#
loop_
_entity.id
_entity.type
_entity.pdbx_description
1 polymer ?
#
loop_
_entity_poly.entity_id
_entity_poly.type
_entity_poly.pdbx_seq_one_letter_code
_entity_poly.pdbx_strand_id
1 'polypeptide(L)'
;MATELILATLAVIVGLIYSLIRSRKNRNRMLSAAARRQKHAPKESLAPRRLNSKGKAVQHASDGQSSATERRIESASKGTSDENLAEDASNGEHESQHESSNGATELTGSSRQIDQLSVREREEYDERDQERDQNLISLRLLVDDLFDESAPDATSSKEPLDDTEDTTLEDQFTGSTIELRTTWIEQNEEPLNQHAAFVETEEIGSGIQVVETSTIVNDDIEQRLEREGGKTGEVQISLAWDDYNDLDLHIFCPSGERIYFNNKTSECGGELDVDMNVRPTSKNAVENVVWIENAPSGKYKVGVHFYKHHQKEETTETCEFRARIIIHGDVRDYSGRITHGQAMQMVTSFTLKES
;
A
#
# COMPACT_ATOMS: atom_id res chain seq x y z
N MET A 1 51.77 -31.37 38.67
CA MET A 1 50.61 -31.65 39.54
C MET A 1 49.93 -30.37 40.03
N ALA A 2 50.63 -29.43 40.70
CA ALA A 2 49.99 -28.21 41.24
C ALA A 2 49.51 -27.19 40.16
N THR A 3 50.24 -27.07 39.05
CA THR A 3 49.92 -26.11 37.96
C THR A 3 48.71 -26.52 37.12
N GLU A 4 48.53 -27.82 36.87
CA GLU A 4 47.39 -28.33 36.11
C GLU A 4 46.07 -28.21 36.89
N LEU A 5 46.12 -28.33 38.22
CA LEU A 5 44.95 -28.15 39.08
C LEU A 5 44.47 -26.68 39.10
N ILE A 6 45.40 -25.73 38.98
CA ILE A 6 45.10 -24.29 38.90
C ILE A 6 44.49 -23.92 37.54
N LEU A 7 44.98 -24.50 36.44
CA LEU A 7 44.41 -24.30 35.10
C LEU A 7 43.00 -24.89 34.98
N ALA A 8 42.77 -26.09 35.52
CA ALA A 8 41.45 -26.73 35.53
C ALA A 8 40.42 -25.91 36.33
N THR A 9 40.82 -25.36 37.47
CA THR A 9 39.94 -24.53 38.31
C THR A 9 39.62 -23.18 37.65
N LEU A 10 40.57 -22.55 36.97
CA LEU A 10 40.35 -21.33 36.18
C LEU A 10 39.37 -21.56 35.01
N ALA A 11 39.50 -22.67 34.28
CA ALA A 11 38.60 -23.00 33.18
C ALA A 11 37.14 -23.20 33.65
N VAL A 12 36.93 -23.84 34.80
CA VAL A 12 35.60 -24.01 35.40
C VAL A 12 34.99 -22.66 35.81
N ILE A 13 35.79 -21.77 36.39
CA ILE A 13 35.33 -20.43 36.80
C ILE A 13 34.94 -19.60 35.58
N VAL A 14 35.75 -19.60 34.51
CA VAL A 14 35.44 -18.89 33.25
C VAL A 14 34.18 -19.45 32.60
N GLY A 15 34.00 -20.79 32.58
CA GLY A 15 32.80 -21.44 32.06
C GLY A 15 31.53 -21.06 32.85
N LEU A 16 31.63 -20.98 34.17
CA LEU A 16 30.53 -20.53 35.04
C LEU A 16 30.17 -19.06 34.81
N ILE A 17 31.17 -18.18 34.67
CA ILE A 17 30.95 -16.76 34.36
C ILE A 17 30.30 -16.59 32.99
N TYR A 18 30.77 -17.31 31.96
CA TYR A 18 30.17 -17.29 30.63
C TYR A 18 28.72 -17.78 30.64
N SER A 19 28.43 -18.86 31.38
CA SER A 19 27.06 -19.38 31.54
C SER A 19 26.13 -18.38 32.23
N LEU A 20 26.62 -17.68 33.27
CA LEU A 20 25.85 -16.64 33.96
C LEU A 20 25.58 -15.42 33.08
N ILE A 21 26.55 -14.99 32.27
CA ILE A 21 26.38 -13.89 31.31
C ILE A 21 25.38 -14.29 30.22
N ARG A 22 25.50 -15.49 29.65
CA ARG A 22 24.59 -16.02 28.64
C ARG A 22 23.16 -16.17 29.18
N SER A 23 23.02 -16.67 30.41
CA SER A 23 21.72 -16.81 31.10
C SER A 23 21.07 -15.44 31.36
N ARG A 24 21.83 -14.44 31.83
CA ARG A 24 21.33 -13.07 31.98
C ARG A 24 20.91 -12.44 30.64
N LYS A 25 21.70 -12.63 29.58
CA LYS A 25 21.37 -12.14 28.23
C LYS A 25 20.08 -12.78 27.70
N ASN A 26 19.90 -14.08 27.89
CA ASN A 26 18.68 -14.80 27.50
C ASN A 26 17.46 -14.36 28.33
N ARG A 27 17.62 -14.15 29.64
CA ARG A 27 16.53 -13.66 30.50
C ARG A 27 16.10 -12.24 30.13
N ASN A 28 17.05 -11.35 29.83
CA ASN A 28 16.75 -9.99 29.39
C ASN A 28 16.09 -9.98 28.00
N ARG A 29 16.49 -10.87 27.08
CA ARG A 29 15.80 -11.11 25.80
C ARG A 29 14.37 -11.63 25.99
N MET A 30 14.13 -12.52 26.95
CA MET A 30 12.78 -13.00 27.23
C MET A 30 11.90 -11.94 27.92
N LEU A 31 12.47 -11.11 28.78
CA LEU A 31 11.76 -9.98 29.39
C LEU A 31 11.43 -8.88 28.37
N SER A 32 12.33 -8.60 27.42
CA SER A 32 12.02 -7.71 26.29
C SER A 32 11.00 -8.32 25.34
N ALA A 33 11.04 -9.64 25.09
CA ALA A 33 10.03 -10.34 24.29
C ALA A 33 8.66 -10.38 24.98
N ALA A 34 8.60 -10.55 26.31
CA ALA A 34 7.35 -10.51 27.08
C ALA A 34 6.78 -9.09 27.16
N ALA A 35 7.62 -8.07 27.35
CA ALA A 35 7.21 -6.66 27.27
C ALA A 35 6.75 -6.28 25.86
N ARG A 36 7.39 -6.81 24.80
CA ARG A 36 6.95 -6.71 23.40
C ARG A 36 5.61 -7.40 23.18
N ARG A 37 5.39 -8.63 23.67
CA ARG A 37 4.10 -9.34 23.61
C ARG A 37 2.97 -8.61 24.34
N GLN A 38 3.26 -7.88 25.41
CA GLN A 38 2.27 -7.08 26.12
C GLN A 38 1.97 -5.75 25.41
N LYS A 39 2.94 -5.20 24.66
CA LYS A 39 2.77 -4.04 23.76
C LYS A 39 2.10 -4.41 22.43
N HIS A 40 2.29 -5.65 21.97
CA HIS A 40 1.70 -6.28 20.78
C HIS A 40 0.55 -7.23 21.12
N ALA A 41 -0.01 -7.14 22.34
CA ALA A 41 -1.35 -7.66 22.56
C ALA A 41 -2.27 -6.97 21.54
N PRO A 42 -3.27 -7.66 20.95
CA PRO A 42 -4.24 -6.99 20.09
C PRO A 42 -4.77 -5.79 20.86
N LYS A 43 -4.36 -4.59 20.46
CA LYS A 43 -5.04 -3.39 20.91
C LYS A 43 -6.43 -3.57 20.33
N GLU A 44 -7.47 -3.49 21.16
CA GLU A 44 -8.85 -3.36 20.66
C GLU A 44 -8.80 -2.45 19.44
N SER A 45 -9.24 -2.95 18.29
CA SER A 45 -9.13 -2.24 17.03
C SER A 45 -9.97 -0.97 17.12
N LEU A 46 -9.32 0.11 17.54
CA LEU A 46 -9.82 1.43 17.32
C LEU A 46 -9.43 1.74 15.89
N ALA A 47 -10.44 1.81 15.02
CA ALA A 47 -10.33 2.25 13.64
C ALA A 47 -9.34 3.44 13.54
N PRO A 48 -8.47 3.45 12.52
CA PRO A 48 -7.46 4.50 12.39
C PRO A 48 -8.13 5.87 12.44
N ARG A 49 -7.72 6.69 13.42
CA ARG A 49 -8.23 8.05 13.56
C ARG A 49 -7.79 8.85 12.34
N ARG A 50 -8.73 9.29 11.52
CA ARG A 50 -8.49 10.37 10.56
C ARG A 50 -7.79 11.53 11.28
N LEU A 51 -6.58 11.88 10.87
CA LEU A 51 -5.88 13.07 11.32
C LEU A 51 -6.07 14.14 10.25
N ASN A 52 -6.41 15.36 10.63
CA ASN A 52 -6.40 16.47 9.69
C ASN A 52 -4.96 16.92 9.39
N SER A 53 -4.79 17.87 8.46
CA SER A 53 -3.51 18.47 8.07
C SER A 53 -2.72 19.16 9.21
N LYS A 54 -3.23 19.14 10.45
CA LYS A 54 -2.56 19.61 11.68
C LYS A 54 -2.36 18.49 12.71
N GLY A 55 -2.51 17.22 12.34
CA GLY A 55 -2.31 16.07 13.22
C GLY A 55 -3.38 15.92 14.31
N LYS A 56 -4.57 16.49 14.13
CA LYS A 56 -5.67 16.39 15.11
C LYS A 56 -6.71 15.37 14.64
N ALA A 57 -7.14 14.50 15.57
CA ALA A 57 -8.19 13.52 15.33
C ALA A 57 -9.49 14.19 14.84
N VAL A 58 -9.97 13.74 13.69
CA VAL A 58 -11.28 14.07 13.12
C VAL A 58 -12.31 13.19 13.83
N GLN A 59 -13.32 13.80 14.44
CA GLN A 59 -14.43 13.06 15.03
C GLN A 59 -15.38 12.61 13.92
N HIS A 60 -15.76 11.34 13.90
CA HIS A 60 -16.84 10.85 13.05
C HIS A 60 -18.13 11.55 13.45
N ALA A 61 -18.84 12.13 12.48
CA ALA A 61 -20.23 12.49 12.65
C ALA A 61 -21.03 11.18 12.69
N SER A 62 -21.43 10.74 13.88
CA SER A 62 -22.44 9.71 14.05
C SER A 62 -23.80 10.26 13.59
N ASP A 63 -24.56 9.44 12.87
CA ASP A 63 -25.92 9.72 12.41
C ASP A 63 -26.76 10.53 13.40
N GLY A 64 -27.21 11.71 12.93
CA GLY A 64 -28.21 12.52 13.59
C GLY A 64 -29.55 12.34 12.90
N GLN A 65 -30.40 11.46 13.45
CA GLN A 65 -31.84 11.56 13.34
C GLN A 65 -32.29 13.01 13.57
N SER A 66 -32.92 13.65 12.57
CA SER A 66 -33.81 14.79 12.84
C SER A 66 -35.24 14.28 12.84
N SER A 67 -35.77 14.02 14.04
CA SER A 67 -37.21 13.99 14.27
C SER A 67 -37.70 15.39 14.62
N ALA A 68 -38.98 15.60 14.30
CA ALA A 68 -39.88 16.68 14.73
C ALA A 68 -39.70 18.06 14.09
N THR A 69 -40.70 18.49 13.31
CA THR A 69 -41.91 19.10 13.90
C THR A 69 -42.90 19.50 12.80
N GLU A 70 -44.13 19.00 12.94
CA GLU A 70 -45.33 19.45 12.23
C GLU A 70 -45.47 20.98 12.29
N ARG A 71 -45.78 21.62 11.15
CA ARG A 71 -46.63 22.82 11.16
C ARG A 71 -47.54 22.86 9.94
N ARG A 72 -48.77 22.44 10.22
CA ARG A 72 -50.01 22.70 9.48
C ARG A 72 -50.22 24.20 9.30
N ILE A 73 -50.39 24.66 8.05
CA ILE A 73 -51.24 25.82 7.72
C ILE A 73 -52.01 25.48 6.44
N GLU A 74 -53.34 25.48 6.57
CA GLU A 74 -54.35 25.39 5.52
C GLU A 74 -54.59 26.75 4.83
N SER A 75 -55.04 26.68 3.56
CA SER A 75 -55.83 27.67 2.80
C SER A 75 -55.08 28.92 2.25
N ALA A 76 -55.35 29.45 1.05
CA ALA A 76 -56.57 29.44 0.26
C ALA A 76 -56.34 29.70 -1.26
N SER A 77 -57.15 29.00 -2.06
CA SER A 77 -57.79 29.32 -3.36
C SER A 77 -57.46 30.57 -4.20
N LYS A 78 -57.25 30.33 -5.51
CA LYS A 78 -58.09 30.80 -6.66
C LYS A 78 -57.43 30.28 -7.96
N GLY A 79 -58.11 29.46 -8.78
CA GLY A 79 -58.97 29.89 -9.90
C GLY A 79 -58.08 30.34 -11.07
N THR A 80 -58.10 29.74 -12.27
CA THR A 80 -59.25 29.42 -13.11
C THR A 80 -58.80 28.54 -14.29
N SER A 81 -59.77 27.81 -14.83
CA SER A 81 -59.81 27.00 -16.05
C SER A 81 -59.11 27.56 -17.29
N ASP A 82 -58.65 26.67 -18.18
CA ASP A 82 -59.39 26.41 -19.42
C ASP A 82 -58.92 25.12 -20.10
N GLU A 83 -59.93 24.31 -20.44
CA GLU A 83 -59.87 23.13 -21.29
C GLU A 83 -59.59 23.57 -22.74
N ASN A 84 -58.86 22.77 -23.51
CA ASN A 84 -59.39 22.26 -24.78
C ASN A 84 -58.56 21.10 -25.36
N LEU A 85 -59.35 20.15 -25.88
CA LEU A 85 -59.04 18.87 -26.48
C LEU A 85 -58.66 19.00 -27.97
N ALA A 86 -57.81 18.08 -28.44
CA ALA A 86 -57.90 17.34 -29.71
C ALA A 86 -56.63 16.46 -29.81
N GLU A 87 -56.70 15.15 -29.56
CA GLU A 87 -56.99 14.10 -30.54
C GLU A 87 -56.06 14.12 -31.77
N ASP A 88 -55.10 13.19 -31.82
CA ASP A 88 -55.04 12.23 -32.93
C ASP A 88 -54.33 10.93 -32.52
N ALA A 89 -54.76 9.83 -33.12
CA ALA A 89 -54.59 8.45 -32.71
C ALA A 89 -53.61 7.66 -33.60
N SER A 90 -53.38 6.40 -33.20
CA SER A 90 -52.84 5.26 -33.99
C SER A 90 -51.31 5.26 -34.19
N ASN A 91 -50.56 4.17 -33.94
CA ASN A 91 -50.83 2.73 -34.01
C ASN A 91 -49.83 1.95 -33.13
N GLY A 92 -50.26 0.83 -32.55
CA GLY A 92 -49.40 -0.11 -31.82
C GLY A 92 -48.75 -1.17 -32.72
N GLU A 93 -47.73 -1.86 -32.22
CA GLU A 93 -47.75 -3.30 -31.94
C GLU A 93 -46.45 -3.75 -31.25
N HIS A 94 -46.61 -4.79 -30.44
CA HIS A 94 -45.65 -5.47 -29.56
C HIS A 94 -44.39 -6.02 -30.27
N GLU A 95 -43.24 -6.01 -29.58
CA GLU A 95 -42.49 -7.26 -29.34
C GLU A 95 -41.40 -7.15 -28.24
N SER A 96 -41.53 -8.06 -27.27
CA SER A 96 -40.54 -8.69 -26.40
C SER A 96 -39.38 -7.90 -25.77
N GLN A 97 -39.56 -7.67 -24.47
CA GLN A 97 -38.60 -7.86 -23.38
C GLN A 97 -37.31 -8.62 -23.74
N HIS A 98 -36.19 -7.92 -23.58
CA HIS A 98 -35.00 -8.45 -22.90
C HIS A 98 -34.32 -7.27 -22.19
N GLU A 99 -34.96 -6.78 -21.13
CA GLU A 99 -34.25 -6.06 -20.07
C GLU A 99 -33.34 -7.08 -19.39
N SER A 100 -32.11 -7.20 -19.88
CA SER A 100 -31.03 -7.75 -19.08
C SER A 100 -30.70 -6.70 -18.02
N SER A 101 -31.38 -6.78 -16.89
CA SER A 101 -30.89 -6.29 -15.61
C SER A 101 -29.53 -6.92 -15.33
N ASN A 102 -28.47 -6.30 -15.86
CA ASN A 102 -27.15 -6.38 -15.26
C ASN A 102 -27.03 -5.12 -14.41
N GLY A 103 -27.28 -5.26 -13.11
CA GLY A 103 -26.77 -4.34 -12.10
C GLY A 103 -25.24 -4.47 -12.00
N ALA A 104 -24.55 -4.28 -13.14
CA ALA A 104 -23.12 -4.25 -13.20
C ALA A 104 -22.69 -2.86 -12.70
N THR A 105 -21.99 -2.86 -11.58
CA THR A 105 -21.40 -1.66 -11.00
C THR A 105 -20.50 -0.99 -12.02
N GLU A 106 -20.94 0.13 -12.58
CA GLU A 106 -20.19 0.85 -13.61
C GLU A 106 -18.99 1.56 -12.98
N LEU A 107 -17.81 1.38 -13.58
CA LEU A 107 -16.58 2.10 -13.27
C LEU A 107 -16.72 3.60 -13.57
N THR A 108 -17.38 4.32 -12.68
CA THR A 108 -17.56 5.77 -12.82
C THR A 108 -16.49 6.55 -12.06
N GLY A 109 -15.95 7.58 -12.71
CA GLY A 109 -15.07 8.55 -12.04
C GLY A 109 -13.63 8.10 -11.84
N SER A 110 -12.98 7.55 -12.86
CA SER A 110 -11.52 7.45 -12.86
C SER A 110 -10.90 8.84 -12.66
N SER A 111 -9.83 8.96 -11.88
CA SER A 111 -9.12 10.23 -11.76
C SER A 111 -8.62 10.71 -13.13
N ARG A 112 -8.56 12.04 -13.28
CA ARG A 112 -7.81 12.67 -14.37
C ARG A 112 -6.35 12.26 -14.28
N GLN A 113 -5.70 12.15 -15.42
CA GLN A 113 -4.28 11.82 -15.54
C GLN A 113 -3.48 13.06 -15.96
N ILE A 114 -2.18 13.12 -15.67
CA ILE A 114 -1.37 14.33 -15.97
C ILE A 114 -1.32 14.70 -17.46
N ASP A 115 -1.54 13.74 -18.36
CA ASP A 115 -1.58 13.94 -19.82
C ASP A 115 -2.88 14.63 -20.29
N GLN A 116 -3.91 14.62 -19.44
CA GLN A 116 -5.18 15.33 -19.62
C GLN A 116 -5.17 16.74 -19.01
N LEU A 117 -4.04 17.16 -18.43
CA LEU A 117 -3.90 18.47 -17.83
C LEU A 117 -3.49 19.51 -18.88
N SER A 118 -3.99 20.73 -18.73
CA SER A 118 -3.41 21.88 -19.41
C SER A 118 -1.98 22.14 -18.90
N VAL A 119 -1.20 22.91 -19.67
CA VAL A 119 0.18 23.28 -19.28
C VAL A 119 0.23 23.88 -17.88
N ARG A 120 -0.71 24.78 -17.56
CA ARG A 120 -0.79 25.42 -16.24
C ARG A 120 -1.13 24.43 -15.13
N GLU A 121 -2.13 23.58 -15.34
CA GLU A 121 -2.49 22.56 -14.34
C GLU A 121 -1.35 21.56 -14.12
N ARG A 122 -0.56 21.30 -15.16
CA ARG A 122 0.62 20.45 -15.08
C ARG A 122 1.73 21.10 -14.24
N GLU A 123 2.01 22.38 -14.44
CA GLU A 123 2.93 23.14 -13.57
C GLU A 123 2.48 23.10 -12.10
N GLU A 124 1.18 23.32 -11.85
CA GLU A 124 0.60 23.24 -10.50
C GLU A 124 0.69 21.81 -9.91
N TYR A 125 0.58 20.76 -10.74
CA TYR A 125 0.79 19.38 -10.32
C TYR A 125 2.25 19.12 -9.95
N ASP A 126 3.19 19.54 -10.79
CA ASP A 126 4.63 19.34 -10.59
C ASP A 126 5.10 20.05 -9.29
N GLU A 127 4.53 21.22 -8.96
CA GLU A 127 4.75 21.90 -7.67
C GLU A 127 4.28 21.05 -6.48
N ARG A 128 3.06 20.50 -6.52
CA ARG A 128 2.55 19.62 -5.47
C ARG A 128 3.32 18.32 -5.36
N ASP A 129 3.80 17.78 -6.47
CA ASP A 129 4.66 16.59 -6.49
C ASP A 129 5.98 16.86 -5.78
N GLN A 130 6.61 17.99 -6.08
CA GLN A 130 7.81 18.42 -5.37
C GLN A 130 7.56 18.68 -3.88
N GLU A 131 6.38 19.19 -3.49
CA GLU A 131 6.01 19.33 -2.08
C GLU A 131 5.90 17.97 -1.37
N ARG A 132 5.37 16.93 -2.06
CA ARG A 132 5.33 15.56 -1.52
C ARG A 132 6.74 15.01 -1.31
N ASP A 133 7.64 15.18 -2.29
CA ASP A 133 9.04 14.76 -2.17
C ASP A 133 9.73 15.48 -0.99
N GLN A 134 9.55 16.80 -0.87
CA GLN A 134 10.09 17.56 0.25
C GLN A 134 9.52 17.11 1.59
N ASN A 135 8.22 16.76 1.64
CA ASN A 135 7.60 16.24 2.85
C ASN A 135 8.22 14.90 3.26
N LEU A 136 8.42 13.98 2.32
CA LEU A 136 9.10 12.69 2.55
C LEU A 136 10.50 12.89 3.16
N ILE A 137 11.28 13.79 2.55
CA ILE A 137 12.63 14.14 3.01
C ILE A 137 12.58 14.79 4.41
N SER A 138 11.66 15.73 4.64
CA SER A 138 11.54 16.44 5.92
C SER A 138 11.22 15.51 7.09
N LEU A 139 10.47 14.45 6.82
CA LEU A 139 10.11 13.41 7.77
C LEU A 139 11.19 12.34 7.92
N ARG A 140 12.29 12.42 7.15
CA ARG A 140 13.41 11.46 7.11
C ARG A 140 12.93 10.03 6.87
N LEU A 141 12.01 9.89 5.92
CA LEU A 141 11.40 8.61 5.57
C LEU A 141 12.13 7.87 4.45
N LEU A 142 13.22 8.44 3.92
CA LEU A 142 14.09 7.75 2.97
C LEU A 142 14.84 6.63 3.69
N VAL A 143 14.62 5.40 3.22
CA VAL A 143 15.08 4.18 3.89
C VAL A 143 16.59 3.94 3.67
N ASP A 144 17.19 4.54 2.65
CA ASP A 144 18.62 4.41 2.32
C ASP A 144 19.55 4.73 3.50
N ASP A 145 19.20 5.72 4.33
CA ASP A 145 20.01 6.17 5.46
C ASP A 145 20.14 5.12 6.60
N LEU A 146 19.38 4.03 6.55
CA LEU A 146 19.29 3.04 7.64
C LEU A 146 20.04 1.74 7.37
N PHE A 147 20.29 1.43 6.10
CA PHE A 147 20.83 0.13 5.67
C PHE A 147 22.13 0.25 4.87
N ASP A 148 22.68 1.45 4.76
CA ASP A 148 23.97 1.65 4.11
C ASP A 148 25.07 0.90 4.88
N GLU A 149 25.57 -0.19 4.30
CA GLU A 149 26.66 -1.01 4.82
C GLU A 149 28.00 -0.25 4.89
N SER A 150 28.03 1.01 4.45
CA SER A 150 29.22 1.87 4.45
C SER A 150 29.40 2.75 5.71
N ALA A 151 28.62 2.53 6.78
CA ALA A 151 28.92 3.14 8.08
C ALA A 151 30.33 2.71 8.58
N PRO A 152 31.26 3.64 8.87
CA PRO A 152 32.69 3.35 9.00
C PRO A 152 33.12 2.68 10.31
N ASP A 153 32.21 2.03 11.04
CA ASP A 153 32.49 1.51 12.40
C ASP A 153 32.53 -0.02 12.51
N ALA A 154 32.71 -0.73 11.39
CA ALA A 154 33.15 -2.12 11.38
C ALA A 154 34.65 -2.20 11.09
N THR A 155 35.47 -1.84 12.09
CA THR A 155 36.91 -2.16 12.05
C THR A 155 37.06 -3.67 12.24
N SER A 156 36.99 -4.43 11.15
CA SER A 156 37.48 -5.80 11.11
C SER A 156 38.29 -5.97 9.83
N SER A 157 39.59 -6.13 10.02
CA SER A 157 40.63 -6.41 9.04
C SER A 157 40.16 -7.35 7.93
N LYS A 158 40.18 -6.87 6.68
CA LYS A 158 40.12 -7.72 5.49
C LYS A 158 41.45 -8.48 5.37
N GLU A 159 41.47 -9.75 5.77
CA GLU A 159 42.41 -10.72 5.21
C GLU A 159 41.73 -11.38 3.99
N PRO A 160 42.45 -11.60 2.87
CA PRO A 160 41.86 -12.22 1.69
C PRO A 160 41.74 -13.72 1.93
N LEU A 161 40.52 -14.25 1.90
CA LEU A 161 40.26 -15.69 1.98
C LEU A 161 39.60 -16.18 0.69
N ASP A 162 40.15 -17.33 0.29
CA ASP A 162 40.03 -18.15 -0.90
C ASP A 162 38.60 -18.59 -1.23
N ASP A 163 38.35 -18.78 -2.53
CA ASP A 163 37.06 -19.15 -3.13
C ASP A 163 36.68 -20.61 -2.81
N THR A 164 35.97 -20.86 -1.72
CA THR A 164 35.18 -22.10 -1.58
C THR A 164 33.95 -21.91 -0.70
N GLU A 165 32.78 -22.10 -1.32
CA GLU A 165 31.48 -22.52 -0.75
C GLU A 165 31.11 -21.99 0.65
N ASP A 166 30.36 -20.89 0.72
CA ASP A 166 29.56 -20.58 1.92
C ASP A 166 28.21 -19.93 1.58
N THR A 167 27.25 -20.76 1.19
CA THR A 167 25.83 -20.40 1.08
C THR A 167 25.13 -20.31 2.45
N THR A 168 25.85 -20.26 3.57
CA THR A 168 25.24 -20.27 4.92
C THR A 168 25.40 -18.98 5.72
N LEU A 169 26.24 -18.04 5.27
CA LEU A 169 26.44 -16.75 5.94
C LEU A 169 25.45 -15.64 5.51
N GLU A 170 24.92 -15.68 4.29
CA GLU A 170 23.90 -14.72 3.82
C GLU A 170 22.57 -14.85 4.59
N ASP A 171 22.19 -16.07 4.99
CA ASP A 171 20.90 -16.32 5.64
C ASP A 171 20.82 -15.81 7.08
N GLN A 172 21.95 -15.74 7.81
CA GLN A 172 21.95 -15.23 9.19
C GLN A 172 22.00 -13.70 9.26
N PHE A 173 22.62 -13.04 8.27
CA PHE A 173 22.72 -11.58 8.23
C PHE A 173 21.40 -10.93 7.77
N THR A 174 20.71 -11.56 6.84
CA THR A 174 19.45 -11.05 6.26
C THR A 174 18.24 -11.09 7.20
N GLY A 175 18.23 -11.98 8.19
CA GLY A 175 17.24 -11.96 9.28
C GLY A 175 17.34 -10.68 10.12
N SER A 176 18.55 -10.12 10.26
CA SER A 176 18.77 -8.86 10.97
C SER A 176 18.22 -7.66 10.20
N THR A 177 18.32 -7.65 8.87
CA THR A 177 17.81 -6.57 8.01
C THR A 177 16.29 -6.46 8.07
N ILE A 178 15.57 -7.60 8.06
CA ILE A 178 14.11 -7.61 8.20
C ILE A 178 13.69 -7.13 9.60
N GLU A 179 14.37 -7.59 10.67
CA GLU A 179 14.06 -7.14 12.04
C GLU A 179 14.32 -5.64 12.23
N LEU A 180 15.38 -5.11 11.61
CA LEU A 180 15.68 -3.68 11.56
C LEU A 180 14.62 -2.91 10.78
N ARG A 181 14.15 -3.42 9.62
CA ARG A 181 13.03 -2.86 8.86
C ARG A 181 11.78 -2.74 9.72
N THR A 182 11.33 -3.83 10.32
CA THR A 182 10.15 -3.83 11.19
C THR A 182 10.30 -2.85 12.34
N THR A 183 11.47 -2.83 12.99
CA THR A 183 11.75 -1.93 14.11
C THR A 183 11.71 -0.45 13.69
N TRP A 184 12.28 -0.11 12.53
CA TRP A 184 12.25 1.25 12.03
C TRP A 184 10.84 1.70 11.70
N ILE A 185 10.03 0.86 11.07
CA ILE A 185 8.64 1.18 10.75
C ILE A 185 7.84 1.42 12.03
N GLU A 186 7.98 0.57 13.05
CA GLU A 186 7.32 0.78 14.34
C GLU A 186 7.70 2.11 15.01
N GLN A 187 8.93 2.58 14.80
CA GLN A 187 9.41 3.85 15.34
C GLN A 187 8.94 5.06 14.52
N ASN A 188 8.69 4.86 13.22
CA ASN A 188 8.34 5.91 12.26
C ASN A 188 6.91 5.77 11.74
N GLU A 189 6.06 4.98 12.41
CA GLU A 189 4.67 4.71 12.02
C GLU A 189 3.88 6.02 11.86
N GLU A 190 4.02 6.94 12.82
CA GLU A 190 3.33 8.24 12.80
C GLU A 190 3.76 9.10 11.60
N PRO A 191 5.05 9.41 11.37
CA PRO A 191 5.45 10.17 10.19
C PRO A 191 5.12 9.44 8.87
N LEU A 192 5.21 8.11 8.82
CA LEU A 192 4.78 7.34 7.64
C LEU A 192 3.29 7.54 7.33
N ASN A 193 2.44 7.52 8.36
CA ASN A 193 1.01 7.74 8.20
C ASN A 193 0.69 9.20 7.85
N GLN A 194 1.43 10.16 8.41
CA GLN A 194 1.29 11.59 8.07
C GLN A 194 1.63 11.85 6.60
N HIS A 195 2.75 11.29 6.12
CA HIS A 195 3.15 11.41 4.72
C HIS A 195 2.12 10.75 3.80
N ALA A 196 1.66 9.54 4.14
CA ALA A 196 0.65 8.83 3.36
C ALA A 196 -0.67 9.61 3.27
N ALA A 197 -1.12 10.22 4.36
CA ALA A 197 -2.33 11.05 4.37
C ALA A 197 -2.16 12.32 3.52
N PHE A 198 -0.95 12.88 3.45
CA PHE A 198 -0.66 14.01 2.56
C PHE A 198 -0.69 13.58 1.09
N VAL A 199 -0.02 12.47 0.74
CA VAL A 199 -0.06 11.90 -0.62
C VAL A 199 -1.49 11.55 -1.03
N GLU A 200 -2.29 10.97 -0.13
CA GLU A 200 -3.70 10.63 -0.37
C GLU A 200 -4.53 11.85 -0.79
N THR A 201 -4.13 13.09 -0.48
CA THR A 201 -4.88 14.28 -0.93
C THR A 201 -4.80 14.52 -2.43
N GLU A 202 -3.82 13.92 -3.13
CA GLU A 202 -3.69 14.05 -4.57
C GLU A 202 -4.83 13.29 -5.27
N GLU A 203 -5.40 13.95 -6.27
CA GLU A 203 -6.55 13.47 -7.03
C GLU A 203 -6.21 13.21 -8.49
N ILE A 204 -5.04 13.68 -8.94
CA ILE A 204 -4.53 13.46 -10.28
C ILE A 204 -3.62 12.24 -10.27
N GLY A 205 -3.85 11.33 -11.21
CA GLY A 205 -2.92 10.22 -11.47
C GLY A 205 -1.66 10.74 -12.15
N SER A 206 -0.50 10.27 -11.69
CA SER A 206 0.88 10.68 -12.02
C SER A 206 1.34 10.44 -13.46
N GLY A 207 0.42 10.33 -14.42
CA GLY A 207 0.74 10.25 -15.86
C GLY A 207 1.02 8.86 -16.35
N ILE A 208 0.34 7.94 -15.72
CA ILE A 208 0.36 6.55 -16.08
C ILE A 208 -0.64 6.39 -17.21
N GLN A 209 -0.11 6.10 -18.40
CA GLN A 209 -0.94 5.98 -19.60
C GLN A 209 -1.90 4.82 -19.39
N VAL A 210 -3.20 5.07 -19.58
CA VAL A 210 -4.16 3.99 -19.76
C VAL A 210 -3.79 3.33 -21.09
N VAL A 211 -3.25 2.14 -21.02
CA VAL A 211 -2.70 1.44 -22.18
C VAL A 211 -3.86 0.70 -22.85
N GLU A 212 -4.07 0.90 -24.16
CA GLU A 212 -4.98 0.02 -24.90
C GLU A 212 -4.38 -1.39 -24.92
N THR A 213 -5.22 -2.42 -24.83
CA THR A 213 -4.79 -3.84 -24.78
C THR A 213 -3.82 -4.21 -25.90
N SER A 214 -3.92 -3.57 -27.08
CA SER A 214 -3.05 -3.80 -28.24
C SER A 214 -1.62 -3.25 -28.08
N THR A 215 -1.37 -2.41 -27.07
CA THR A 215 -0.09 -1.71 -26.83
C THR A 215 0.63 -2.17 -25.56
N ILE A 216 0.05 -3.11 -24.81
CA ILE A 216 0.66 -3.65 -23.60
C ILE A 216 1.88 -4.50 -23.99
N VAL A 217 3.06 -3.97 -23.70
CA VAL A 217 4.31 -4.74 -23.80
C VAL A 217 4.35 -5.71 -22.62
N ASN A 218 4.61 -6.99 -22.92
CA ASN A 218 4.71 -8.08 -21.94
C ASN A 218 3.45 -8.30 -21.08
N ASP A 219 2.23 -8.41 -21.62
CA ASP A 219 1.05 -8.75 -20.78
C ASP A 219 1.17 -10.13 -20.09
N ASP A 220 1.83 -10.16 -18.94
CA ASP A 220 2.21 -11.35 -18.19
C ASP A 220 1.84 -11.25 -16.70
N ILE A 221 1.12 -10.19 -16.30
CA ILE A 221 0.72 -9.96 -14.90
C ILE A 221 -0.03 -11.18 -14.37
N GLU A 222 -1.02 -11.70 -15.11
CA GLU A 222 -1.79 -12.88 -14.70
C GLU A 222 -0.90 -14.12 -14.52
N GLN A 223 0.04 -14.36 -15.44
CA GLN A 223 1.00 -15.48 -15.34
C GLN A 223 1.92 -15.33 -14.12
N ARG A 224 2.31 -14.10 -13.77
CA ARG A 224 3.09 -13.83 -12.55
C ARG A 224 2.25 -14.10 -11.31
N LEU A 225 1.00 -13.68 -11.29
CA LEU A 225 0.10 -13.94 -10.16
C LEU A 225 -0.14 -15.44 -9.96
N GLU A 226 -0.41 -16.18 -11.03
CA GLU A 226 -0.55 -17.64 -10.98
C GLU A 226 0.71 -18.30 -10.41
N ARG A 227 1.89 -17.84 -10.84
CA ARG A 227 3.18 -18.34 -10.35
C ARG A 227 3.38 -18.10 -8.86
N GLU A 228 2.99 -16.93 -8.36
CA GLU A 228 3.12 -16.56 -6.94
C GLU A 228 1.92 -16.98 -6.08
N GLY A 229 0.87 -17.56 -6.67
CA GLY A 229 -0.34 -17.99 -5.97
C GLY A 229 -1.29 -16.84 -5.59
N GLY A 230 -1.26 -15.73 -6.32
CA GLY A 230 -2.18 -14.60 -6.14
C GLY A 230 -3.62 -14.98 -6.43
N LYS A 231 -4.55 -14.46 -5.63
CA LYS A 231 -5.99 -14.69 -5.77
C LYS A 231 -6.60 -13.69 -6.75
N THR A 232 -7.78 -14.04 -7.23
CA THR A 232 -8.65 -13.19 -8.04
C THR A 232 -9.95 -12.89 -7.30
N GLY A 233 -10.62 -11.80 -7.68
CA GLY A 233 -11.78 -11.33 -6.93
C GLY A 233 -12.64 -10.30 -7.67
N GLU A 234 -13.66 -9.83 -6.95
CA GLU A 234 -14.55 -8.74 -7.37
C GLU A 234 -13.79 -7.45 -7.73
N VAL A 235 -12.83 -7.07 -6.88
CA VAL A 235 -11.91 -5.96 -7.11
C VAL A 235 -10.50 -6.48 -6.91
N GLN A 236 -9.66 -6.32 -7.93
CA GLN A 236 -8.27 -6.77 -7.91
C GLN A 236 -7.38 -5.67 -8.50
N ILE A 237 -6.29 -5.35 -7.79
CA ILE A 237 -5.29 -4.39 -8.20
C ILE A 237 -3.93 -5.06 -8.13
N SER A 238 -3.25 -5.15 -9.26
CA SER A 238 -1.96 -5.81 -9.37
C SER A 238 -0.90 -4.84 -9.90
N LEU A 239 0.32 -4.96 -9.39
CA LEU A 239 1.50 -4.18 -9.80
C LEU A 239 2.55 -5.17 -10.30
N ALA A 240 3.23 -4.88 -11.41
CA ALA A 240 4.31 -5.71 -11.94
C ALA A 240 5.46 -4.86 -12.48
N TRP A 241 6.69 -5.32 -12.28
CA TRP A 241 7.89 -4.64 -12.74
C TRP A 241 9.01 -5.63 -13.06
N ASP A 242 9.96 -5.17 -13.88
CA ASP A 242 10.96 -6.03 -14.51
C ASP A 242 12.37 -5.81 -13.93
N ASP A 243 12.45 -5.59 -12.61
CA ASP A 243 13.65 -5.19 -11.87
C ASP A 243 13.69 -5.90 -10.51
N TYR A 244 14.87 -6.03 -9.89
CA TYR A 244 15.03 -6.54 -8.52
C TYR A 244 14.66 -5.52 -7.44
N ASN A 245 14.46 -4.25 -7.81
CA ASN A 245 14.01 -3.19 -6.93
C ASN A 245 12.73 -3.56 -6.15
N ASP A 246 12.55 -2.96 -4.97
CA ASP A 246 11.38 -3.14 -4.10
C ASP A 246 10.37 -2.02 -4.39
N LEU A 247 9.30 -2.37 -5.11
CA LEU A 247 8.16 -1.48 -5.33
C LEU A 247 6.98 -1.96 -4.49
N ASP A 248 6.37 -1.05 -3.74
CA ASP A 248 5.21 -1.31 -2.90
C ASP A 248 3.92 -0.78 -3.56
N LEU A 249 2.87 -1.59 -3.52
CA LEU A 249 1.50 -1.22 -3.84
C LEU A 249 0.78 -0.69 -2.59
N HIS A 250 0.16 0.46 -2.73
CA HIS A 250 -0.65 1.11 -1.70
C HIS A 250 -2.09 1.30 -2.17
N ILE A 251 -3.05 0.82 -1.39
CA ILE A 251 -4.47 1.04 -1.65
C ILE A 251 -5.11 1.80 -0.50
N PHE A 252 -5.62 2.99 -0.78
CA PHE A 252 -6.45 3.76 0.14
C PHE A 252 -7.90 3.35 -0.08
N CYS A 253 -8.48 2.70 0.92
CA CYS A 253 -9.79 2.07 0.87
C CYS A 253 -10.90 3.08 1.19
N PRO A 254 -12.15 2.85 0.74
CA PRO A 254 -13.30 3.67 1.13
C PRO A 254 -13.50 3.77 2.64
N SER A 255 -13.12 2.74 3.40
CA SER A 255 -13.16 2.72 4.87
C SER A 255 -12.24 3.77 5.50
N GLY A 256 -11.26 4.29 4.76
CA GLY A 256 -10.18 5.15 5.25
C GLY A 256 -8.94 4.36 5.70
N GLU A 257 -8.96 3.04 5.58
CA GLU A 257 -7.77 2.22 5.81
C GLU A 257 -6.83 2.26 4.60
N ARG A 258 -5.54 2.05 4.86
CA ARG A 258 -4.52 1.87 3.82
C ARG A 258 -4.04 0.42 3.84
N ILE A 259 -4.17 -0.28 2.73
CA ILE A 259 -3.52 -1.58 2.51
C ILE A 259 -2.14 -1.33 1.91
N TYR A 260 -1.12 -1.94 2.51
CA TYR A 260 0.28 -1.90 2.08
C TYR A 260 1.08 -2.96 2.85
N PHE A 261 2.37 -3.12 2.57
CA PHE A 261 3.19 -4.20 3.13
C PHE A 261 3.13 -4.34 4.68
N ASN A 262 2.93 -3.24 5.43
CA ASN A 262 2.84 -3.26 6.90
C ASN A 262 1.38 -3.26 7.43
N ASN A 263 0.38 -3.15 6.56
CA ASN A 263 -1.04 -3.40 6.87
C ASN A 263 -1.67 -4.20 5.71
N LYS A 264 -1.38 -5.49 5.65
CA LYS A 264 -1.74 -6.34 4.50
C LYS A 264 -3.21 -6.68 4.41
N THR A 265 -3.96 -6.60 5.50
CA THR A 265 -5.39 -6.93 5.52
C THR A 265 -6.15 -5.75 6.11
N SER A 266 -7.17 -5.29 5.41
CA SER A 266 -8.08 -4.25 5.89
C SER A 266 -9.30 -4.86 6.59
N GLU A 267 -9.90 -4.12 7.53
CA GLU A 267 -11.19 -4.49 8.12
C GLU A 267 -12.31 -4.54 7.07
N CYS A 268 -12.16 -3.77 5.98
CA CYS A 268 -13.08 -3.80 4.84
C CYS A 268 -12.83 -4.95 3.84
N GLY A 269 -12.07 -5.98 4.21
CA GLY A 269 -11.98 -7.25 3.49
C GLY A 269 -10.92 -7.36 2.40
N GLY A 270 -10.18 -6.28 2.13
CA GLY A 270 -9.10 -6.28 1.14
C GLY A 270 -7.81 -6.88 1.70
N GLU A 271 -7.07 -7.62 0.87
CA GLU A 271 -5.84 -8.33 1.24
C GLU A 271 -4.73 -8.09 0.21
N LEU A 272 -3.55 -7.65 0.66
CA LEU A 272 -2.28 -7.74 -0.07
C LEU A 272 -1.76 -9.18 0.06
N ASP A 273 -2.11 -10.04 -0.90
CA ASP A 273 -1.84 -11.47 -0.85
C ASP A 273 -0.52 -11.87 -1.53
N VAL A 274 -0.04 -11.05 -2.46
CA VAL A 274 1.30 -11.15 -3.07
C VAL A 274 2.07 -9.86 -2.85
N ASP A 275 3.26 -9.99 -2.28
CA ASP A 275 4.24 -8.92 -1.99
C ASP A 275 5.63 -9.50 -2.33
N MET A 276 6.26 -8.94 -3.35
CA MET A 276 7.52 -9.44 -3.91
C MET A 276 8.64 -8.42 -3.74
N ASN A 277 9.87 -8.92 -3.79
CA ASN A 277 11.09 -8.12 -3.75
C ASN A 277 11.41 -7.35 -2.45
N VAL A 278 10.72 -7.67 -1.32
CA VAL A 278 11.25 -7.39 0.04
C VAL A 278 12.73 -7.76 0.17
N ARG A 279 13.13 -8.83 -0.53
CA ARG A 279 14.52 -9.16 -0.87
C ARG A 279 14.63 -9.24 -2.39
N PRO A 280 15.77 -8.88 -3.01
CA PRO A 280 15.91 -8.84 -4.47
C PRO A 280 15.99 -10.25 -5.07
N THR A 281 14.85 -10.94 -5.17
CA THR A 281 14.75 -12.35 -5.55
C THR A 281 14.33 -12.55 -7.00
N SER A 282 13.57 -11.63 -7.60
CA SER A 282 13.04 -11.78 -8.96
C SER A 282 13.12 -10.49 -9.77
N LYS A 283 13.42 -10.63 -11.07
CA LYS A 283 13.23 -9.58 -12.09
C LYS A 283 11.86 -9.66 -12.77
N ASN A 284 10.99 -10.58 -12.35
CA ASN A 284 9.63 -10.70 -12.86
C ASN A 284 8.64 -10.54 -11.71
N ALA A 285 8.80 -9.45 -10.96
CA ALA A 285 8.09 -9.24 -9.72
C ALA A 285 6.62 -8.83 -9.95
N VAL A 286 5.78 -9.13 -8.96
CA VAL A 286 4.37 -8.78 -8.94
C VAL A 286 3.90 -8.56 -7.50
N GLU A 287 3.01 -7.59 -7.28
CA GLU A 287 2.20 -7.48 -6.07
C GLU A 287 0.71 -7.53 -6.42
N ASN A 288 -0.13 -7.87 -5.44
CA ASN A 288 -1.56 -7.99 -5.65
C ASN A 288 -2.36 -7.65 -4.39
N VAL A 289 -3.32 -6.73 -4.54
CA VAL A 289 -4.37 -6.48 -3.56
C VAL A 289 -5.71 -6.93 -4.12
N VAL A 290 -6.46 -7.70 -3.34
CA VAL A 290 -7.70 -8.32 -3.78
C VAL A 290 -8.80 -8.22 -2.73
N TRP A 291 -10.02 -7.95 -3.20
CA TRP A 291 -11.28 -8.25 -2.53
C TRP A 291 -11.93 -9.39 -3.29
N ILE A 292 -11.93 -10.59 -2.71
CA ILE A 292 -12.53 -11.77 -3.35
C ILE A 292 -14.02 -11.54 -3.59
N GLU A 293 -14.69 -10.98 -2.59
CA GLU A 293 -16.12 -10.67 -2.58
C GLU A 293 -16.41 -9.50 -1.64
N ASN A 294 -17.56 -8.85 -1.84
CA ASN A 294 -18.08 -7.78 -0.98
C ASN A 294 -17.13 -6.59 -0.87
N ALA A 295 -16.54 -6.17 -2.00
CA ALA A 295 -15.72 -4.97 -2.04
C ALA A 295 -16.58 -3.75 -1.60
N PRO A 296 -16.12 -2.94 -0.63
CA PRO A 296 -16.92 -1.83 -0.12
C PRO A 296 -17.20 -0.77 -1.20
N SER A 297 -18.43 -0.27 -1.27
CA SER A 297 -18.74 0.88 -2.09
C SER A 297 -17.95 2.13 -1.64
N GLY A 298 -17.65 3.00 -2.59
CA GLY A 298 -16.96 4.26 -2.36
C GLY A 298 -15.65 4.38 -3.14
N LYS A 299 -14.83 5.34 -2.72
CA LYS A 299 -13.64 5.75 -3.46
C LYS A 299 -12.40 4.98 -3.03
N TYR A 300 -11.72 4.41 -4.00
CA TYR A 300 -10.42 3.78 -3.87
C TYR A 300 -9.36 4.67 -4.51
N LYS A 301 -8.18 4.72 -3.91
CA LYS A 301 -7.00 5.30 -4.56
C LYS A 301 -5.85 4.30 -4.59
N VAL A 302 -5.18 4.21 -5.73
CA VAL A 302 -4.08 3.29 -5.99
C VAL A 302 -2.80 4.10 -6.08
N GLY A 303 -1.80 3.77 -5.27
CA GLY A 303 -0.49 4.40 -5.25
C GLY A 303 0.61 3.36 -5.39
N VAL A 304 1.75 3.77 -5.97
CA VAL A 304 2.97 2.97 -6.08
C VAL A 304 4.09 3.74 -5.42
N HIS A 305 4.92 3.04 -4.65
CA HIS A 305 6.05 3.61 -3.95
C HIS A 305 7.32 2.81 -4.23
N PHE A 306 8.41 3.51 -4.54
CA PHE A 306 9.72 2.87 -4.70
C PHE A 306 10.38 2.79 -3.32
N TYR A 307 10.09 1.70 -2.61
CA TYR A 307 10.46 1.53 -1.21
C TYR A 307 11.96 1.39 -0.99
N LYS A 308 12.63 0.61 -1.83
CA LYS A 308 14.06 0.36 -1.70
C LYS A 308 14.72 0.07 -3.04
N HIS A 309 15.78 0.83 -3.32
CA HIS A 309 16.74 0.48 -4.35
C HIS A 309 17.64 -0.66 -3.86
N HIS A 310 17.61 -1.80 -4.54
CA HIS A 310 18.50 -2.92 -4.21
C HIS A 310 19.78 -2.82 -5.04
N GLN A 311 20.94 -2.85 -4.39
CA GLN A 311 22.26 -2.83 -5.04
C GLN A 311 22.58 -4.19 -5.69
N LYS A 312 21.92 -4.49 -6.81
CA LYS A 312 22.13 -5.68 -7.64
C LYS A 312 22.55 -5.25 -9.04
N GLU A 313 23.22 -6.14 -9.75
CA GLU A 313 23.53 -5.89 -11.16
C GLU A 313 22.23 -5.65 -11.96
N GLU A 314 22.27 -4.66 -12.85
CA GLU A 314 21.17 -4.25 -13.74
C GLU A 314 19.97 -3.56 -13.07
N THR A 315 19.99 -3.30 -11.76
CA THR A 315 19.00 -2.41 -11.14
C THR A 315 19.36 -0.95 -11.43
N THR A 316 18.34 -0.10 -11.58
CA THR A 316 18.55 1.34 -11.71
C THR A 316 17.74 2.10 -10.67
N GLU A 317 18.05 3.38 -10.46
CA GLU A 317 17.26 4.24 -9.58
C GLU A 317 15.89 4.59 -10.18
N THR A 318 15.58 4.21 -11.42
CA THR A 318 14.27 4.44 -12.03
C THR A 318 13.68 3.14 -12.52
N CYS A 319 12.56 2.72 -11.95
CA CYS A 319 11.91 1.48 -12.30
C CYS A 319 10.67 1.76 -13.17
N GLU A 320 10.56 1.06 -14.30
CA GLU A 320 9.33 1.00 -15.08
C GLU A 320 8.40 -0.06 -14.47
N PHE A 321 7.11 0.25 -14.38
CA PHE A 321 6.12 -0.64 -13.82
C PHE A 321 4.82 -0.62 -14.61
N ARG A 322 4.04 -1.67 -14.43
CA ARG A 322 2.72 -1.88 -15.01
C ARG A 322 1.75 -2.17 -13.88
N ALA A 323 0.55 -1.62 -13.96
CA ALA A 323 -0.52 -1.90 -13.01
C ALA A 323 -1.79 -2.32 -13.76
N ARG A 324 -2.52 -3.26 -13.18
CA ARG A 324 -3.79 -3.77 -13.71
C ARG A 324 -4.85 -3.65 -12.64
N ILE A 325 -5.97 -3.02 -12.97
CA ILE A 325 -7.15 -2.92 -12.11
C ILE A 325 -8.28 -3.69 -12.77
N ILE A 326 -8.80 -4.69 -12.07
CA ILE A 326 -9.94 -5.51 -12.50
C ILE A 326 -11.09 -5.26 -11.53
N ILE A 327 -12.24 -4.86 -12.05
CA ILE A 327 -13.45 -4.60 -11.25
C ILE A 327 -14.62 -5.28 -11.95
N HIS A 328 -15.21 -6.29 -11.30
CA HIS A 328 -16.26 -7.14 -11.87
C HIS A 328 -15.93 -7.69 -13.28
N GLY A 329 -14.65 -7.95 -13.56
CA GLY A 329 -14.17 -8.43 -14.86
C GLY A 329 -13.80 -7.33 -15.87
N ASP A 330 -14.11 -6.06 -15.59
CA ASP A 330 -13.63 -4.93 -16.40
C ASP A 330 -12.17 -4.64 -16.07
N VAL A 331 -11.31 -4.73 -17.09
CA VAL A 331 -9.86 -4.56 -16.94
C VAL A 331 -9.42 -3.16 -17.39
N ARG A 332 -8.57 -2.52 -16.58
CA ARG A 332 -7.86 -1.30 -16.95
C ARG A 332 -6.38 -1.44 -16.65
N ASP A 333 -5.57 -1.22 -17.67
CA ASP A 333 -4.12 -1.32 -17.60
C ASP A 333 -3.45 0.04 -17.64
N TYR A 334 -2.35 0.11 -16.92
CA TYR A 334 -1.65 1.31 -16.54
C TYR A 334 -0.15 1.04 -16.66
N SER A 335 0.62 1.96 -17.22
CA SER A 335 2.09 1.86 -17.25
C SER A 335 2.75 3.16 -16.78
N GLY A 336 3.76 3.07 -15.93
CA GLY A 336 4.42 4.21 -15.32
C GLY A 336 5.91 3.98 -15.10
N ARG A 337 6.57 5.01 -14.58
CA ARG A 337 7.94 4.95 -14.08
C ARG A 337 8.01 5.65 -12.73
N ILE A 338 8.85 5.16 -11.84
CA ILE A 338 9.08 5.78 -10.55
C ILE A 338 10.58 5.77 -10.25
N THR A 339 11.07 6.88 -9.71
CA THR A 339 12.47 7.04 -9.32
C THR A 339 12.61 6.92 -7.81
N HIS A 340 13.68 6.26 -7.37
CA HIS A 340 13.98 6.08 -5.97
C HIS A 340 14.13 7.42 -5.27
N GLY A 341 13.55 7.53 -4.08
CA GLY A 341 13.53 8.76 -3.29
C GLY A 341 12.42 9.76 -3.66
N GLN A 342 11.63 9.49 -4.69
CA GLN A 342 10.36 10.19 -4.90
C GLN A 342 9.32 9.74 -3.87
N ALA A 343 8.44 10.65 -3.50
CA ALA A 343 7.23 10.32 -2.78
C ALA A 343 6.37 9.35 -3.58
N MET A 344 5.55 8.58 -2.86
CA MET A 344 4.57 7.67 -3.46
C MET A 344 3.75 8.40 -4.54
N GLN A 345 3.65 7.76 -5.69
CA GLN A 345 2.96 8.29 -6.86
C GLN A 345 1.56 7.71 -6.94
N MET A 346 0.55 8.59 -7.03
CA MET A 346 -0.83 8.16 -7.23
C MET A 346 -1.01 7.69 -8.67
N VAL A 347 -1.40 6.42 -8.85
CA VAL A 347 -1.63 5.82 -10.16
C VAL A 347 -2.97 6.27 -10.70
N THR A 348 -4.02 6.02 -9.93
CA THR A 348 -5.39 6.35 -10.29
C THR A 348 -6.28 6.32 -9.04
N SER A 349 -7.49 6.82 -9.19
CA SER A 349 -8.58 6.58 -8.23
C SER A 349 -9.83 6.15 -9.00
N PHE A 350 -10.68 5.35 -8.37
CA PHE A 350 -11.97 4.95 -8.93
C PHE A 350 -13.03 4.89 -7.83
N THR A 351 -14.31 5.00 -8.20
CA THR A 351 -15.43 4.88 -7.26
C THR A 351 -16.26 3.66 -7.60
N LEU A 352 -16.38 2.73 -6.65
CA LEU A 352 -17.34 1.63 -6.71
C LEU A 352 -18.70 2.14 -6.22
N LYS A 353 -19.76 1.99 -7.01
CA LYS A 353 -21.12 2.37 -6.59
C LYS A 353 -21.79 1.20 -5.87
N GLU A 354 -22.76 1.51 -5.02
CA GLU A 354 -23.69 0.48 -4.54
C GLU A 354 -24.49 -0.06 -5.73
N SER A 355 -24.70 -1.38 -5.72
CA SER A 355 -25.46 -2.12 -6.73
C SER A 355 -26.97 -2.01 -6.55
#